data_AF-A0A7S4K7Q7-F1
#
_entry.id   AF-A0A7S4K7Q7-F1
#
_cell.length_a   1.000
_cell.length_b   1.000
_cell.length_c   1.000
_cell.angle_alpha   90.00
_cell.angle_beta   90.00
_cell.angle_gamma   90.00
#
_symmetry.space_group_name_H-M   'P 1'
#
loop_
_entity.id
_entity.type
_entity.pdbx_description
1 polymer ?
#
loop_
_entity_poly.entity_id
_entity_poly.type
_entity_poly.pdbx_seq_one_letter_code
_entity_poly.pdbx_strand_id
1 'polypeptide(L)'
;TECPAEIVVLCNYLKGFTQTAVGMFRVCASLPDVHVLLKAYQDGMLTTTQGLEGALEQFHPEARPQIAAGALKFHLIQLPEPLLTRALYEDFLEIGRDLAEDIPDVSNESVIQQLRENLKKVSKGRQLIAKELFALLVCIHAD
;
A
#
# COMPACT_ATOMS: atom_id res chain seq x y z
N THR A 1 14.17 -7.75 9.04
CA THR A 1 14.04 -6.43 8.39
C THR A 1 12.77 -5.80 8.86
N GLU A 2 12.89 -4.63 9.47
CA GLU A 2 11.78 -3.86 10.03
C GLU A 2 10.89 -3.32 8.90
N CYS A 3 9.64 -2.97 9.24
CA CYS A 3 8.76 -2.27 8.32
C CYS A 3 9.33 -0.86 8.08
N PRO A 4 9.53 -0.40 6.83
CA PRO A 4 9.92 0.97 6.55
C PRO A 4 8.91 1.93 7.19
N ALA A 5 9.38 2.82 8.07
CA ALA A 5 8.54 3.76 8.79
C ALA A 5 7.73 4.65 7.83
N GLU A 6 8.29 4.90 6.65
CA GLU A 6 7.74 5.72 5.58
C GLU A 6 6.41 5.17 5.06
N ILE A 7 6.35 3.85 4.85
CA ILE A 7 5.12 3.20 4.37
C ILE A 7 4.01 3.31 5.42
N VAL A 8 4.37 3.12 6.69
CA VAL A 8 3.41 3.23 7.80
C VAL A 8 2.89 4.66 7.91
N VAL A 9 3.77 5.66 7.81
CA VAL A 9 3.42 7.09 7.86
C VAL A 9 2.49 7.46 6.69
N LEU A 10 2.82 7.05 5.47
CA LEU A 10 1.97 7.29 4.29
C LEU A 10 0.61 6.62 4.44
N CYS A 11 0.58 5.36 4.87
CA CYS A 11 -0.68 4.64 5.08
C CYS A 11 -1.55 5.34 6.13
N ASN A 12 -0.97 5.78 7.25
CA ASN A 12 -1.72 6.46 8.31
C ASN A 12 -2.23 7.83 7.90
N TYR A 13 -1.44 8.60 7.14
CA TYR A 13 -1.89 9.86 6.56
C TYR A 13 -3.08 9.64 5.63
N LEU A 14 -2.98 8.67 4.70
CA LEU A 14 -4.02 8.38 3.71
C LEU A 14 -5.32 7.85 4.31
N LYS A 15 -5.27 7.18 5.48
CA LYS A 15 -6.47 6.78 6.22
C LYS A 15 -7.38 7.96 6.56
N GLY A 16 -6.84 9.18 6.70
CA GLY A 16 -7.62 10.40 6.94
C GLY A 16 -8.42 10.89 5.73
N PHE A 17 -8.20 10.33 4.54
CA PHE A 17 -8.78 10.82 3.27
C PHE A 17 -9.62 9.77 2.54
N THR A 18 -9.88 8.61 3.15
CA THR A 18 -10.52 7.48 2.45
C THR A 18 -11.92 7.77 1.94
N GLN A 19 -12.65 8.70 2.57
CA GLN A 19 -13.99 9.12 2.16
C GLN A 19 -14.02 10.38 1.28
N THR A 20 -12.90 11.10 1.18
CA THR A 20 -12.87 12.44 0.55
C THR A 20 -12.01 12.50 -0.71
N ALA A 21 -11.02 11.62 -0.84
CA ALA A 21 -10.14 11.57 -2.01
C ALA A 21 -10.75 10.73 -3.15
N VAL A 22 -11.50 11.39 -4.04
CA VAL A 22 -12.09 10.74 -5.22
C VAL A 22 -11.00 10.10 -6.09
N GLY A 23 -11.17 8.81 -6.38
CA GLY A 23 -10.25 8.06 -7.24
C GLY A 23 -8.86 7.85 -6.64
N MET A 24 -8.73 7.82 -5.32
CA MET A 24 -7.47 7.49 -4.63
C MET A 24 -6.88 6.18 -5.17
N PHE A 25 -5.56 6.15 -5.38
CA PHE A 25 -4.84 5.09 -6.09
C PHE A 25 -5.23 4.84 -7.57
N ARG A 26 -6.22 5.53 -8.14
CA ARG A 26 -6.54 5.48 -9.57
C ARG A 26 -6.08 6.72 -10.32
N VAL A 27 -6.37 7.91 -9.78
CA VAL A 27 -5.96 9.19 -10.35
C VAL A 27 -4.49 9.44 -10.01
N CYS A 28 -3.68 9.73 -11.03
CA CYS A 28 -2.28 10.04 -10.85
C CYS A 28 -2.09 11.49 -10.43
N ALA A 29 -1.27 11.72 -9.41
CA ALA A 29 -0.74 13.04 -9.12
C ALA A 29 0.31 13.45 -10.17
N SER A 30 0.66 14.73 -10.16
CA SER A 30 1.81 15.28 -10.87
C SER A 30 3.09 14.53 -10.49
N LEU A 31 3.77 13.96 -11.48
CA LEU A 31 5.01 13.21 -11.26
C LEU A 31 6.13 14.07 -10.65
N PRO A 32 6.33 15.35 -11.05
CA PRO A 32 7.24 16.26 -10.36
C PRO A 32 6.93 16.40 -8.86
N ASP A 33 5.66 16.57 -8.47
CA ASP A 33 5.27 16.78 -7.07
C ASP A 33 5.54 15.53 -6.22
N VAL A 34 5.28 14.34 -6.80
CA VAL A 34 5.62 13.07 -6.17
C VAL A 34 7.13 12.95 -5.96
N HIS A 35 7.96 13.36 -6.93
CA HIS A 35 9.42 13.34 -6.77
C HIS A 35 9.92 14.32 -5.70
N VAL A 36 9.29 15.48 -5.55
CA VAL A 36 9.61 16.42 -4.45
C VAL A 36 9.38 15.73 -3.10
N LEU A 37 8.25 15.04 -2.94
CA LEU A 37 7.95 14.30 -1.71
C LEU A 37 8.92 13.12 -1.49
N LEU A 38 9.21 12.34 -2.54
CA LEU A 38 10.17 11.23 -2.46
C LEU A 38 11.59 11.70 -2.10
N LYS A 39 11.99 12.89 -2.53
CA LYS A 39 13.28 13.48 -2.13
C LYS A 39 13.28 13.84 -0.64
N ALA A 40 12.23 14.47 -0.14
CA ALA A 40 12.09 14.75 1.30
C ALA A 40 12.14 13.46 2.15
N TYR A 41 11.66 12.33 1.61
CA TYR A 41 11.82 11.01 2.23
C TYR A 41 13.29 10.57 2.31
N GLN A 42 14.02 10.67 1.19
CA GLN A 42 15.45 10.30 1.13
C GLN A 42 16.31 11.16 2.08
N ASP A 43 15.91 12.41 2.29
CA ASP A 43 16.56 13.33 3.21
C ASP A 43 16.18 13.08 4.69
N GLY A 44 15.34 12.07 4.98
CA GLY A 44 14.97 11.66 6.34
C GLY A 44 13.93 12.54 7.04
N MET A 45 13.27 13.44 6.29
CA MET A 45 12.35 14.43 6.86
C MET A 45 10.96 13.88 7.20
N LEU A 46 10.64 12.67 6.73
CA LEU A 46 9.27 12.15 6.64
C LEU A 46 9.01 10.90 7.50
N THR A 47 9.74 10.78 8.60
CA THR A 47 9.64 9.66 9.56
C THR A 47 8.42 9.75 10.48
N THR A 48 7.66 10.84 10.41
CA THR A 48 6.44 11.07 11.21
C THR A 48 5.32 11.65 10.35
N THR A 49 4.06 11.47 10.77
CA THR A 49 2.90 12.07 10.09
C THR A 49 2.98 13.60 10.06
N GLN A 50 3.47 14.22 11.13
CA GLN A 50 3.65 15.68 11.18
C GLN A 50 4.70 16.18 10.18
N GLY A 51 5.81 15.45 10.02
CA GLY A 51 6.82 15.75 9.00
C GLY A 51 6.27 15.64 7.58
N LEU A 52 5.46 14.60 7.32
CA LEU A 52 4.74 14.42 6.06
C LEU A 52 3.76 15.56 5.78
N GLU A 53 2.95 15.96 6.76
CA GLU A 53 2.02 17.08 6.63
C GLU A 53 2.76 18.37 6.27
N GLY A 54 3.82 18.72 7.01
CA GLY A 54 4.62 19.91 6.73
C GLY A 54 5.26 19.90 5.33
N ALA A 55 5.74 18.74 4.86
CA ALA A 55 6.26 18.63 3.50
C ALA A 55 5.17 18.72 2.41
N LEU A 56 3.92 18.38 2.74
CA LEU A 56 2.79 18.47 1.83
C LEU A 56 2.14 19.85 1.79
N GLU A 57 2.41 20.73 2.77
CA GLU A 57 1.82 22.07 2.86
C GLU A 57 2.10 22.94 1.62
N GLN A 58 3.25 22.72 0.97
CA GLN A 58 3.64 23.41 -0.27
C GLN A 58 2.74 23.09 -1.47
N PHE A 59 1.96 22.01 -1.41
CA PHE A 59 1.06 21.60 -2.49
C PHE A 59 -0.39 22.02 -2.21
N HIS A 60 -1.17 22.13 -3.29
CA HIS A 60 -2.60 22.40 -3.21
C HIS A 60 -3.31 21.34 -2.34
N PRO A 61 -4.16 21.72 -1.37
CA PRO A 61 -4.78 20.78 -0.42
C PRO A 61 -5.44 19.57 -1.08
N GLU A 62 -6.18 19.79 -2.17
CA GLU A 62 -6.89 18.73 -2.88
C GLU A 62 -5.98 17.73 -3.61
N ALA A 63 -4.71 18.09 -3.85
CA ALA A 63 -3.73 17.22 -4.53
C ALA A 63 -2.88 16.40 -3.55
N ARG A 64 -2.85 16.78 -2.26
CA ARG A 64 -1.98 16.16 -1.25
C ARG A 64 -2.23 14.66 -1.09
N PRO A 65 -3.49 14.16 -1.03
CA PRO A 65 -3.74 12.73 -0.91
C PRO A 65 -3.22 11.93 -2.12
N GLN A 66 -3.35 12.47 -3.33
CA GLN A 66 -2.90 11.81 -4.56
C GLN A 66 -1.37 11.80 -4.65
N ILE A 67 -0.71 12.88 -4.20
CA ILE A 67 0.75 12.95 -4.12
C ILE A 67 1.27 11.90 -3.13
N ALA A 68 0.69 11.83 -1.92
CA ALA A 68 1.05 10.83 -0.91
C ALA A 68 0.76 9.39 -1.39
N ALA A 69 -0.38 9.14 -2.05
CA ALA A 69 -0.69 7.85 -2.64
C ALA A 69 0.30 7.48 -3.76
N GLY A 70 0.71 8.46 -4.57
CA GLY A 70 1.76 8.30 -5.58
C GLY A 70 3.09 7.89 -4.97
N ALA A 71 3.54 8.59 -3.92
CA ALA A 71 4.77 8.25 -3.20
C ALA A 71 4.72 6.84 -2.59
N LEU A 72 3.58 6.45 -1.99
CA LEU A 72 3.39 5.10 -1.47
C LEU A 72 3.53 4.03 -2.56
N LYS A 73 2.92 4.24 -3.73
CA LYS A 73 3.10 3.33 -4.88
C LYS A 73 4.56 3.22 -5.29
N PHE A 74 5.26 4.36 -5.41
CA PHE A 74 6.68 4.36 -5.76
C PHE A 74 7.52 3.55 -4.76
N HIS A 75 7.31 3.72 -3.46
CA HIS A 75 8.01 2.94 -2.44
C HIS A 75 7.76 1.43 -2.58
N LEU A 76 6.52 1.02 -2.84
CA LEU A 76 6.18 -0.39 -3.04
C LEU A 76 6.83 -0.98 -4.30
N ILE A 77 6.91 -0.20 -5.38
CA ILE A 77 7.54 -0.61 -6.65
C ILE A 77 9.06 -0.74 -6.50
N GLN A 78 9.69 0.15 -5.73
CA GLN A 78 11.14 0.20 -5.52
C GLN A 78 11.65 -0.81 -4.48
N LEU A 79 10.78 -1.64 -3.90
CA LEU A 79 11.22 -2.70 -3.01
C LEU A 79 12.20 -3.63 -3.76
N PRO A 80 13.31 -4.05 -3.14
CA PRO A 80 14.28 -4.95 -3.79
C PRO A 80 13.68 -6.31 -4.17
N GLU A 81 12.56 -6.67 -3.52
CA GLU A 81 11.73 -7.82 -3.83
C GLU A 81 10.26 -7.41 -3.62
N PRO A 82 9.32 -7.85 -4.49
CA PRO A 82 7.90 -7.54 -4.35
C PRO A 82 7.36 -7.83 -2.95
N LEU A 83 6.35 -7.07 -2.53
CA LEU A 83 5.76 -7.17 -1.19
C LEU A 83 5.33 -8.60 -0.83
N LEU A 84 4.67 -9.29 -1.77
CA LEU A 84 4.22 -10.68 -1.61
C LEU A 84 5.29 -11.72 -2.01
N THR A 85 6.52 -11.28 -2.29
CA THR A 85 7.68 -12.06 -2.72
C THR A 85 7.50 -12.78 -4.06
N ARG A 86 8.60 -12.98 -4.80
CA ARG A 86 8.53 -13.74 -6.07
C ARG A 86 8.34 -15.22 -5.83
N ALA A 87 8.85 -15.74 -4.72
CA ALA A 87 8.82 -17.15 -4.37
C ALA A 87 7.39 -17.70 -4.18
N LEU A 88 6.44 -16.85 -3.81
CA LEU A 88 5.04 -17.22 -3.59
C LEU A 88 4.13 -16.81 -4.76
N TYR A 89 4.69 -16.33 -5.87
CA TYR A 89 3.90 -15.77 -6.97
C TYR A 89 2.95 -16.82 -7.58
N GLU A 90 3.44 -18.03 -7.85
CA GLU A 90 2.62 -19.13 -8.36
C GLU A 90 1.52 -19.52 -7.35
N ASP A 91 1.87 -19.64 -6.06
CA ASP A 91 0.88 -19.93 -5.01
C ASP A 91 -0.26 -18.87 -4.99
N PHE A 92 0.06 -17.59 -5.18
CA PHE A 92 -0.97 -16.54 -5.25
C PHE A 92 -1.76 -16.55 -6.57
N LEU A 93 -1.14 -16.95 -7.69
CA LEU A 93 -1.84 -17.10 -8.96
C LEU A 93 -2.83 -18.26 -8.94
N GLU A 94 -2.47 -19.39 -8.33
CA GLU A 94 -3.38 -20.54 -8.20
C GLU A 94 -4.62 -20.17 -7.39
N ILE A 95 -4.44 -19.54 -6.22
CA ILE A 95 -5.55 -19.01 -5.41
C ILE A 95 -6.44 -18.05 -6.22
N GLY A 96 -5.83 -17.19 -7.04
CA GLY A 96 -6.55 -16.25 -7.89
C GLY A 96 -7.38 -16.93 -8.98
N ARG A 97 -6.91 -18.04 -9.55
CA ARG A 97 -7.66 -18.83 -10.54
C ARG A 97 -8.84 -19.54 -9.88
N ASP A 98 -8.62 -20.16 -8.72
CA ASP A 98 -9.67 -20.83 -7.96
C ASP A 98 -10.84 -19.88 -7.64
N LEU A 99 -10.52 -18.62 -7.32
CA LEU A 99 -11.50 -17.54 -7.12
C LEU A 99 -12.22 -17.09 -8.39
N ALA A 100 -11.53 -17.09 -9.54
CA ALA A 100 -12.08 -16.57 -10.79
C ALA A 100 -12.96 -17.59 -11.52
N GLU A 101 -12.70 -18.87 -11.34
CA GLU A 101 -13.35 -19.95 -12.09
C GLU A 101 -14.64 -20.49 -11.42
N ASP A 102 -15.14 -19.87 -10.35
CA ASP A 102 -16.34 -20.30 -9.59
C ASP A 102 -16.34 -21.83 -9.35
N ILE A 103 -15.17 -22.36 -8.97
CA ILE A 103 -14.96 -23.80 -8.82
C ILE A 103 -15.94 -24.32 -7.74
N PRO A 104 -16.81 -25.31 -8.05
CA PRO A 104 -17.97 -25.69 -7.21
C PRO A 104 -17.68 -26.05 -5.75
N ASP A 105 -16.42 -26.38 -5.42
CA ASP A 105 -15.99 -26.84 -4.09
C ASP A 105 -15.02 -25.87 -3.39
N VAL A 106 -14.71 -24.72 -3.98
CA VAL A 106 -13.83 -23.72 -3.37
C VAL A 106 -14.67 -22.73 -2.58
N SER A 107 -14.69 -22.88 -1.25
CA SER A 107 -15.32 -21.89 -0.38
C SER A 107 -14.42 -20.67 -0.17
N ASN A 108 -15.03 -19.50 0.01
CA ASN A 108 -14.31 -18.27 0.40
C ASN A 108 -13.45 -18.47 1.66
N GLU A 109 -13.89 -19.31 2.60
CA GLU A 109 -13.13 -19.62 3.81
C GLU A 109 -11.84 -20.39 3.51
N SER A 110 -11.90 -21.36 2.58
CA SER A 110 -10.72 -22.10 2.11
C SER A 110 -9.70 -21.17 1.48
N VAL A 111 -10.14 -20.29 0.57
CA VAL A 111 -9.30 -19.27 -0.08
C VAL A 111 -8.65 -18.36 0.96
N ILE A 112 -9.43 -17.82 1.90
CA ILE A 112 -8.90 -16.95 2.97
C ILE A 112 -7.85 -17.69 3.80
N GLN A 113 -8.05 -18.98 4.09
CA GLN A 113 -7.08 -19.78 4.81
C GLN A 113 -5.78 -19.97 4.01
N GLN A 114 -5.87 -20.25 2.71
CA GLN A 114 -4.69 -20.36 1.83
C GLN A 114 -3.90 -19.05 1.75
N LEU A 115 -4.60 -17.91 1.59
CA LEU A 115 -3.99 -16.58 1.62
C LEU A 115 -3.26 -16.31 2.94
N ARG A 116 -3.85 -16.70 4.08
CA ARG A 116 -3.22 -16.59 5.40
C ARG A 116 -1.96 -17.44 5.51
N GLU A 117 -1.99 -18.69 5.05
CA GLU A 117 -0.81 -19.56 5.06
C GLU A 117 0.32 -19.01 4.19
N ASN A 118 0.00 -18.49 2.99
CA ASN A 118 1.01 -17.86 2.14
C ASN A 118 1.59 -16.59 2.77
N LEU A 119 0.76 -15.74 3.39
CA LEU A 119 1.25 -14.56 4.10
C LEU A 119 2.19 -14.91 5.26
N LYS A 120 1.98 -16.04 5.96
CA LYS A 120 2.91 -16.50 7.03
C LYS A 120 4.32 -16.82 6.50
N LYS A 121 4.43 -17.25 5.23
CA LYS A 121 5.72 -17.54 4.57
C LYS A 121 6.50 -16.26 4.20
N VAL A 122 5.82 -15.12 4.08
CA VAL A 122 6.44 -13.82 3.82
C VAL A 122 7.23 -13.35 5.05
N SER A 123 8.30 -12.57 4.89
CA SER A 123 9.06 -12.04 6.03
C SER A 123 8.22 -11.14 6.93
N LYS A 124 8.47 -11.13 8.25
CA LYS A 124 7.70 -10.32 9.22
C LYS A 124 7.59 -8.84 8.85
N GLY A 125 8.67 -8.23 8.35
CA GLY A 125 8.65 -6.83 7.90
C GLY A 125 7.69 -6.59 6.74
N ARG A 126 7.64 -7.49 5.76
CA ARG A 126 6.70 -7.42 4.64
C ARG A 126 5.27 -7.74 5.05
N GLN A 127 5.07 -8.65 6.00
CA GLN A 127 3.74 -8.88 6.59
C GLN A 127 3.19 -7.60 7.24
N LEU A 128 4.04 -6.83 7.94
CA LEU A 128 3.64 -5.54 8.53
C LEU A 128 3.26 -4.52 7.44
N ILE A 129 4.06 -4.39 6.38
CA ILE A 129 3.74 -3.52 5.24
C ILE A 129 2.40 -3.94 4.62
N ALA A 130 2.21 -5.23 4.35
CA ALA A 130 0.99 -5.76 3.75
C ALA A 130 -0.22 -5.51 4.65
N LYS A 131 -0.08 -5.68 5.96
CA LYS A 131 -1.13 -5.38 6.93
C LYS A 131 -1.56 -3.91 6.85
N GLU A 132 -0.62 -2.97 6.89
CA GLU A 132 -0.95 -1.54 6.83
C GLU A 132 -1.56 -1.13 5.49
N LEU A 133 -1.01 -1.64 4.38
CA LEU A 133 -1.51 -1.38 3.04
C LEU A 133 -2.93 -1.94 2.86
N PHE A 134 -3.17 -3.20 3.22
CA PHE A 134 -4.49 -3.81 3.06
C PHE A 134 -5.52 -3.19 4.01
N ALA A 135 -5.14 -2.81 5.23
CA ALA A 135 -6.02 -2.06 6.11
C ALA A 135 -6.44 -0.72 5.48
N LEU A 136 -5.50 0.02 4.88
CA LEU A 136 -5.81 1.24 4.13
C LEU A 136 -6.75 0.95 2.95
N LEU A 137 -6.46 -0.07 2.14
CA LEU A 137 -7.27 -0.39 0.96
C LEU A 137 -8.70 -0.82 1.33
N VAL A 138 -8.89 -1.56 2.43
CA VAL A 138 -10.22 -1.88 2.94
C VAL A 138 -10.97 -0.61 3.34
N CYS A 139 -10.33 0.34 4.03
CA CYS A 139 -10.97 1.60 4.41
C CYS A 139 -11.41 2.46 3.21
N ILE A 140 -10.85 2.26 2.02
CA ILE A 140 -11.22 2.98 0.78
C ILE A 140 -12.44 2.36 0.10
N HIS A 141 -12.67 1.05 0.29
CA HIS A 141 -13.71 0.29 -0.40
C HIS A 141 -14.86 -0.12 0.54
N ALA A 142 -14.95 0.46 1.74
CA ALA A 142 -15.93 0.09 2.76
C ALA A 142 -17.32 0.73 2.58
N ASP A 143 -17.69 1.09 1.35
CA ASP A 143 -19.00 1.66 0.98
C ASP A 143 -19.93 0.62 0.34
#